data_AF-A0AAD1AME1-F1
#
_entry.id   AF-A0AAD1AME1-F1
#
_cell.length_a   1.000
_cell.length_b   1.000
_cell.length_c   1.000
_cell.angle_alpha   90.00
_cell.angle_beta   90.00
_cell.angle_gamma   90.00
#
_symmetry.space_group_name_H-M   'P 1'
#
loop_
_entity.id
_entity.type
_entity.pdbx_description
1 polymer ?
#
loop_
_entity_poly.entity_id
_entity_poly.type
_entity_poly.pdbx_seq_one_letter_code
_entity_poly.pdbx_strand_id
1 'polypeptide(L)'
;MAEDFMFSDKDELVFHIYKRLNNPTLSKVQKSLYFLWAYYSGTYGNVDKSEETDFGQTNYPANLFKPEFEAWKYGPVDDKVYAKQKNGFYLKDKWKEYQPKNSEEVEVVSFINDLLSQINKVNDFGLVNRSHEDESWSKPFKRAHGEPHAHMDPDEIRKEYAKVVD
;
A
#
# COMPACT_ATOMS: atom_id res chain seq x y z
N MET A 1 -2.17 5.87 -23.49
CA MET A 1 -1.45 6.25 -22.27
C MET A 1 -2.00 5.33 -21.20
N ALA A 2 -1.27 4.28 -20.83
CA ALA A 2 -1.71 3.42 -19.72
C ALA A 2 -1.85 4.31 -18.47
N GLU A 3 -2.94 4.17 -17.72
CA GLU A 3 -3.08 4.94 -16.47
C GLU A 3 -1.87 4.65 -15.58
N ASP A 4 -1.22 5.69 -15.04
CA ASP A 4 -0.04 5.56 -14.18
C ASP A 4 -0.33 4.80 -12.87
N PHE A 5 -1.63 4.52 -12.60
CA PHE A 5 -2.14 3.96 -11.37
C PHE A 5 -3.23 2.92 -11.63
N MET A 6 -3.21 1.82 -10.87
CA MET A 6 -4.33 0.85 -10.81
C MET A 6 -5.61 1.50 -10.24
N PHE A 7 -5.46 2.32 -9.20
CA PHE A 7 -6.55 3.08 -8.59
C PHE A 7 -6.31 4.56 -8.80
N SER A 8 -7.06 5.18 -9.72
CA SER A 8 -7.03 6.63 -9.93
C SER A 8 -7.60 7.38 -8.71
N ASP A 9 -8.53 6.77 -7.96
CA ASP A 9 -8.97 7.20 -6.63
C ASP A 9 -8.57 6.17 -5.56
N LYS A 10 -7.59 6.52 -4.71
CA LYS A 10 -7.12 5.63 -3.64
C LYS A 10 -8.21 5.29 -2.61
N ASP A 11 -9.26 6.10 -2.49
CA ASP A 11 -10.36 5.80 -1.56
C ASP A 11 -11.06 4.49 -1.92
N GLU A 12 -11.11 4.10 -3.20
CA GLU A 12 -11.67 2.81 -3.63
C GLU A 12 -10.91 1.63 -3.00
N LEU A 13 -9.58 1.70 -2.99
CA LEU A 13 -8.75 0.72 -2.31
C LEU A 13 -8.94 0.78 -0.79
N VAL A 14 -9.03 1.97 -0.20
CA VAL A 14 -9.24 2.11 1.26
C VAL A 14 -10.58 1.49 1.68
N PHE A 15 -11.67 1.71 0.94
CA PHE A 15 -12.95 1.05 1.22
C PHE A 15 -12.87 -0.46 1.09
N HIS A 16 -12.12 -0.97 0.10
CA HIS A 16 -11.87 -2.40 -0.05
C HIS A 16 -11.08 -2.96 1.15
N ILE A 17 -10.02 -2.29 1.59
CA ILE A 17 -9.26 -2.67 2.80
C ILE A 17 -10.18 -2.75 4.02
N TYR A 18 -10.98 -1.71 4.27
CA TYR A 18 -11.94 -1.70 5.38
C TYR A 18 -12.92 -2.87 5.33
N LYS A 19 -13.39 -3.22 4.13
CA LYS A 19 -14.33 -4.32 3.93
C LYS A 19 -13.71 -5.69 4.22
N ARG A 20 -12.41 -5.87 3.96
CA ARG A 20 -11.69 -7.16 4.04
C ARG A 20 -11.00 -7.40 5.37
N LEU A 21 -10.70 -6.36 6.14
CA LEU A 21 -10.09 -6.50 7.46
C LEU A 21 -11.12 -6.92 8.52
N ASN A 22 -10.77 -7.90 9.34
CA ASN A 22 -11.65 -8.39 10.42
C ASN A 22 -11.83 -7.35 11.54
N ASN A 23 -10.78 -6.57 11.81
CA ASN A 23 -10.77 -5.50 12.80
C ASN A 23 -9.97 -4.30 12.24
N PRO A 24 -10.59 -3.43 11.43
CA PRO A 24 -9.90 -2.34 10.76
C PRO A 24 -9.67 -1.15 11.70
N THR A 25 -8.63 -1.24 12.52
CA THR A 25 -8.17 -0.09 13.30
C THR A 25 -7.53 0.96 12.37
N LEU A 26 -7.43 2.20 12.85
CA LEU A 26 -6.74 3.28 12.11
C LEU A 26 -5.33 2.84 11.68
N SER A 27 -4.57 2.28 12.62
CA SER A 27 -3.21 1.81 12.38
C SER A 27 -3.19 0.65 11.39
N LYS A 28 -4.09 -0.34 11.53
CA LYS A 28 -4.14 -1.50 10.64
C LYS A 28 -4.39 -1.09 9.19
N VAL A 29 -5.36 -0.20 8.96
CA VAL A 29 -5.68 0.29 7.61
C VAL A 29 -4.51 1.06 7.00
N GLN A 30 -3.84 1.92 7.77
CA GLN A 30 -2.65 2.66 7.31
C GLN A 30 -1.51 1.72 6.92
N LYS A 31 -1.25 0.70 7.74
CA LYS A 31 -0.22 -0.31 7.45
C LYS A 31 -0.60 -1.21 6.29
N SER A 32 -1.87 -1.59 6.16
CA SER A 32 -2.38 -2.28 4.97
C SER A 32 -2.14 -1.48 3.71
N LEU A 33 -2.51 -0.18 3.70
CA LEU A 33 -2.35 0.68 2.55
C LEU A 33 -0.87 0.81 2.14
N TYR A 34 0.02 0.99 3.12
CA TYR A 34 1.47 1.03 2.91
C TYR A 34 2.02 -0.27 2.33
N PHE A 35 1.78 -1.41 2.98
CA PHE A 35 2.33 -2.69 2.53
C PHE A 35 1.77 -3.11 1.16
N LEU A 36 0.48 -2.88 0.90
CA LEU A 36 -0.10 -3.16 -0.42
C LEU A 36 0.62 -2.37 -1.51
N TRP A 37 0.84 -1.07 -1.30
CA TRP A 37 1.55 -0.24 -2.27
C TRP A 37 3.01 -0.68 -2.42
N ALA A 38 3.72 -0.90 -1.30
CA ALA A 38 5.13 -1.25 -1.29
C ALA A 38 5.40 -2.59 -2.02
N TYR A 39 4.70 -3.65 -1.64
CA TYR A 39 4.82 -4.96 -2.29
C TYR A 39 4.38 -4.92 -3.76
N TYR A 40 3.29 -4.22 -4.10
CA TYR A 40 2.88 -4.08 -5.50
C TYR A 40 3.94 -3.39 -6.33
N SER A 41 4.44 -2.25 -5.84
CA SER A 41 5.43 -1.44 -6.55
C SER A 41 6.75 -2.16 -6.75
N GLY A 42 7.16 -3.02 -5.80
CA GLY A 42 8.37 -3.83 -5.90
C GLY A 42 8.23 -5.09 -6.77
N THR A 43 7.00 -5.51 -7.09
CA THR A 43 6.71 -6.71 -7.90
C THR A 43 6.07 -6.33 -9.23
N TYR A 44 4.73 -6.38 -9.32
CA TYR A 44 3.94 -6.06 -10.52
C TYR A 44 4.31 -4.69 -11.13
N GLY A 45 4.54 -3.68 -10.30
CA GLY A 45 4.89 -2.32 -10.75
C GLY A 45 6.35 -2.14 -11.19
N ASN A 46 7.19 -3.15 -11.00
CA ASN A 46 8.63 -3.14 -11.31
C ASN A 46 9.03 -4.14 -12.41
N VAL A 47 8.06 -4.80 -13.06
CA VAL A 47 8.35 -5.67 -14.20
C VAL A 47 8.78 -4.83 -15.40
N ASP A 48 9.95 -5.12 -15.95
CA ASP A 48 10.45 -4.43 -17.15
C ASP A 48 9.53 -4.73 -18.33
N LYS A 49 8.99 -3.67 -18.94
CA LYS A 49 8.04 -3.76 -20.07
C LYS A 49 8.64 -4.38 -21.34
N SER A 50 9.95 -4.60 -21.36
CA SER A 50 10.72 -5.19 -22.46
C SER A 50 11.07 -6.66 -22.26
N GLU A 51 10.86 -7.22 -21.06
CA GLU A 51 11.15 -8.61 -20.77
C GLU A 51 9.87 -9.45 -20.88
N GLU A 52 9.90 -10.50 -21.72
CA GLU A 52 8.89 -11.56 -21.67
C GLU A 52 9.00 -12.26 -20.31
N THR A 53 8.13 -11.88 -19.38
CA THR A 53 7.97 -12.64 -18.14
C THR A 53 7.02 -13.81 -18.36
N ASP A 54 7.07 -14.81 -17.47
CA ASP A 54 6.13 -15.96 -17.43
C ASP A 54 4.65 -15.54 -17.28
N PHE A 55 4.37 -14.25 -17.07
CA PHE A 55 3.03 -13.65 -16.97
C PHE A 55 2.49 -13.10 -18.31
N GLY A 56 3.25 -13.24 -19.40
CA GLY A 56 2.91 -12.65 -20.71
C GLY A 56 3.18 -11.14 -20.75
N GLN A 57 2.84 -10.49 -21.88
CA GLN A 57 2.94 -9.03 -22.04
C GLN A 57 1.88 -8.27 -21.21
N THR A 58 1.83 -8.47 -19.90
CA THR A 58 0.95 -7.70 -19.02
C THR A 58 1.57 -6.35 -18.69
N ASN A 59 0.93 -5.26 -19.12
CA ASN A 59 1.40 -3.89 -18.92
C ASN A 59 0.77 -3.31 -17.64
N TYR A 60 1.12 -3.88 -16.49
CA TYR A 60 0.65 -3.38 -15.20
C TYR A 60 1.06 -1.92 -14.98
N PRO A 61 0.18 -1.08 -14.38
CA PRO A 61 0.58 0.23 -13.90
C PRO A 61 1.76 0.14 -12.94
N ALA A 62 2.68 1.09 -13.00
CA ALA A 62 3.86 1.08 -12.13
C ALA A 62 3.51 1.26 -10.64
N ASN A 63 2.33 1.82 -10.34
CA ASN A 63 1.91 2.16 -9.00
C ASN A 63 0.48 1.71 -8.74
N LEU A 64 0.19 1.30 -7.50
CA LEU A 64 -1.17 0.94 -7.13
C LEU A 64 -2.08 2.18 -7.08
N PHE A 65 -1.53 3.29 -6.58
CA PHE A 65 -2.15 4.61 -6.52
C PHE A 65 -1.02 5.65 -6.34
N LYS A 66 -1.35 6.95 -6.38
CA LYS A 66 -0.39 8.02 -6.09
C LYS A 66 0.11 7.96 -4.63
N PRO A 67 1.37 7.59 -4.35
CA PRO A 67 1.88 7.46 -2.99
C PRO A 67 2.12 8.84 -2.38
N GLU A 68 1.70 9.01 -1.12
CA GLU A 68 1.92 10.23 -0.34
C GLU A 68 2.24 9.85 1.12
N PHE A 69 3.14 8.87 1.29
CA PHE A 69 3.49 8.34 2.61
C PHE A 69 4.45 9.24 3.37
N GLU A 70 4.28 9.23 4.68
CA GLU A 70 5.14 9.87 5.65
C GLU A 70 5.54 8.88 6.75
N ALA A 71 6.77 9.02 7.23
CA ALA A 71 7.32 8.26 8.32
C ALA A 71 6.89 8.89 9.66
N TRP A 72 5.87 8.29 10.28
CA TRP A 72 5.39 8.70 11.61
C TRP A 72 5.98 7.79 12.70
N LYS A 73 5.80 8.19 13.96
CA LYS A 73 6.27 7.44 15.15
C LYS A 73 5.83 5.96 15.19
N TYR A 74 4.66 5.65 14.64
CA TYR A 74 4.10 4.29 14.60
C TYR A 74 4.12 3.72 13.19
N GLY A 75 5.15 4.04 12.41
CA GLY A 75 5.35 3.57 11.05
C GLY A 75 4.73 4.47 9.97
N PRO A 76 4.71 4.03 8.71
CA PRO A 76 4.24 4.80 7.57
C PRO A 76 2.75 5.16 7.65
N VAL A 77 2.41 6.38 7.22
CA VAL A 77 1.04 6.92 7.19
C VAL A 77 0.83 7.72 5.89
N ASP A 78 -0.32 7.53 5.24
CA ASP A 78 -0.84 8.48 4.25
C ASP A 78 -1.71 9.51 4.98
N ASP A 79 -1.22 10.75 5.09
CA ASP A 79 -1.85 11.79 5.91
C ASP A 79 -3.25 12.15 5.44
N LYS A 80 -3.48 12.18 4.11
CA LYS A 80 -4.82 12.49 3.56
C LYS A 80 -5.82 11.39 3.91
N VAL A 81 -5.44 10.12 3.79
CA VAL A 81 -6.28 9.01 4.22
C VAL A 81 -6.49 9.08 5.73
N TYR A 82 -5.44 9.34 6.51
CA TYR A 82 -5.54 9.45 7.97
C TYR A 82 -6.52 10.54 8.41
N ALA A 83 -6.44 11.73 7.82
CA ALA A 83 -7.37 12.84 8.06
C ALA A 83 -8.81 12.44 7.72
N LYS A 84 -9.04 11.79 6.57
CA LYS A 84 -10.36 11.26 6.20
C LYS A 84 -10.87 10.21 7.19
N GLN A 85 -10.00 9.31 7.68
CA GLN A 85 -10.38 8.33 8.71
C GLN A 85 -10.78 9.02 10.01
N LYS A 86 -10.02 10.01 10.47
CA LYS A 86 -10.31 10.78 11.69
C LYS A 86 -11.62 11.57 11.60
N ASN A 87 -11.95 12.06 10.41
CA ASN A 87 -13.18 12.80 10.15
C ASN A 87 -14.40 11.89 9.87
N GLY A 88 -14.28 10.57 10.03
CA GLY A 88 -15.39 9.65 9.81
C GLY A 88 -15.81 9.55 8.34
N PHE A 89 -14.90 9.75 7.39
CA PHE A 89 -15.24 9.59 5.97
C PHE A 89 -15.54 8.13 5.61
N TYR A 90 -14.77 7.19 6.17
CA TYR A 90 -14.83 5.74 5.90
C TYR A 90 -15.74 4.98 6.88
N LEU A 91 -16.97 5.44 7.07
CA LEU A 91 -17.96 4.76 7.91
C LEU A 91 -18.34 3.39 7.34
N LYS A 92 -18.76 2.48 8.24
CA LYS A 92 -18.98 1.05 7.95
C LYS A 92 -20.01 0.79 6.86
N ASP A 93 -21.02 1.64 6.75
CA ASP A 93 -22.07 1.58 5.72
C ASP A 93 -21.54 1.87 4.30
N LYS A 94 -20.35 2.49 4.18
CA LYS A 94 -19.69 2.78 2.90
C LYS A 94 -18.68 1.71 2.47
N TRP A 95 -18.35 0.76 3.35
CA TRP A 95 -17.35 -0.27 3.05
C TRP A 95 -17.83 -1.18 1.92
N LYS A 96 -17.02 -1.27 0.87
CA LYS A 96 -17.34 -2.04 -0.34
C LYS A 96 -16.08 -2.68 -0.89
N GLU A 97 -16.21 -3.89 -1.45
CA GLU A 97 -15.11 -4.50 -2.18
C GLU A 97 -15.01 -3.85 -3.57
N TYR A 98 -13.82 -3.44 -3.97
CA TYR A 98 -13.51 -3.12 -5.36
C TYR A 98 -13.89 -4.26 -6.30
N GLN A 99 -14.47 -3.92 -7.45
CA GLN A 99 -14.88 -4.87 -8.49
C GLN A 99 -13.95 -4.70 -9.69
N PRO A 100 -13.08 -5.69 -10.00
CA PRO A 100 -12.18 -5.59 -11.14
C PRO A 100 -12.95 -5.59 -12.46
N LYS A 101 -12.48 -4.81 -13.43
CA LYS A 101 -13.14 -4.56 -14.73
C LYS A 101 -12.56 -5.38 -15.87
N ASN A 102 -11.34 -5.90 -15.71
CA ASN A 102 -10.62 -6.66 -16.72
C ASN A 102 -9.70 -7.70 -16.03
N SER A 103 -9.04 -8.55 -16.82
CA SER A 103 -8.18 -9.64 -16.32
C SER A 103 -6.97 -9.14 -15.53
N GLU A 104 -6.34 -8.04 -15.95
CA GLU A 104 -5.20 -7.45 -15.24
C GLU A 104 -5.64 -6.97 -13.85
N GLU A 105 -6.78 -6.29 -13.76
CA GLU A 105 -7.36 -5.86 -12.48
C GLU A 105 -7.74 -7.06 -11.58
N VAL A 106 -8.21 -8.18 -12.16
CA VAL A 106 -8.52 -9.40 -11.40
C VAL A 106 -7.26 -9.95 -10.72
N GLU A 107 -6.13 -10.00 -11.43
CA GLU A 107 -4.86 -10.47 -10.88
C GLU A 107 -4.36 -9.56 -9.75
N VAL A 108 -4.37 -8.24 -9.97
CA VAL A 108 -3.97 -7.26 -8.94
C VAL A 108 -4.88 -7.34 -7.71
N VAL A 109 -6.19 -7.49 -7.90
CA VAL A 109 -7.14 -7.64 -6.79
C VAL A 109 -6.94 -8.97 -6.06
N SER A 110 -6.58 -10.05 -6.75
CA SER A 110 -6.22 -11.32 -6.11
C SER A 110 -4.99 -11.13 -5.21
N PHE A 111 -3.93 -10.51 -5.72
CA PHE A 111 -2.75 -10.16 -4.94
C PHE A 111 -3.08 -9.32 -3.70
N ILE A 112 -3.90 -8.26 -3.86
CA ILE A 112 -4.35 -7.41 -2.74
C ILE A 112 -5.07 -8.26 -1.68
N ASN A 113 -5.98 -9.13 -2.11
CA ASN A 113 -6.77 -9.96 -1.22
C ASN A 113 -5.90 -10.95 -0.45
N ASP A 114 -4.92 -11.57 -1.10
CA ASP A 114 -4.00 -12.51 -0.48
C ASP A 114 -3.13 -11.82 0.55
N LEU A 115 -2.57 -10.65 0.23
CA LEU A 115 -1.77 -9.87 1.18
C LEU A 115 -2.62 -9.37 2.37
N LEU A 116 -3.84 -8.91 2.13
CA LEU A 116 -4.78 -8.54 3.21
C LEU A 116 -5.13 -9.73 4.10
N SER A 117 -5.23 -10.94 3.56
CA SER A 117 -5.46 -12.16 4.35
C SER A 117 -4.29 -12.45 5.29
N GLN A 118 -3.06 -12.18 4.87
CA GLN A 118 -1.85 -12.31 5.70
C GLN A 118 -1.80 -11.22 6.77
N ILE A 119 -2.06 -9.97 6.39
CA ILE A 119 -2.12 -8.83 7.32
C ILE A 119 -3.20 -9.04 8.38
N ASN A 120 -4.32 -9.67 8.05
CA ASN A 120 -5.37 -10.00 9.02
C ASN A 120 -4.87 -10.88 10.17
N LYS A 121 -3.86 -11.73 9.94
CA LYS A 121 -3.27 -12.63 10.95
C LYS A 121 -2.32 -11.89 11.90
N VAL A 122 -1.90 -10.68 11.57
CA VAL A 122 -0.97 -9.86 12.36
C VAL A 122 -1.75 -8.77 13.11
N ASN A 123 -1.38 -8.51 14.36
CA ASN A 123 -1.97 -7.42 15.15
C ASN A 123 -1.29 -6.07 14.86
N ASP A 124 -1.84 -4.99 15.40
CA ASP A 124 -1.34 -3.63 15.12
C ASP A 124 0.13 -3.44 15.52
N PHE A 125 0.55 -4.00 16.66
CA PHE A 125 1.95 -3.90 17.10
C PHE A 125 2.90 -4.66 16.18
N GLY A 126 2.50 -5.84 15.71
CA GLY A 126 3.28 -6.61 14.75
C GLY A 126 3.45 -5.88 13.43
N LEU A 127 2.40 -5.22 12.93
CA LEU A 127 2.47 -4.42 11.70
C LEU A 127 3.34 -3.17 11.88
N VAL A 128 3.26 -2.50 13.03
CA VAL A 128 4.14 -1.38 13.38
C VAL A 128 5.59 -1.85 13.39
N ASN A 129 5.90 -2.92 14.12
CA ASN A 129 7.25 -3.47 14.21
C ASN A 129 7.79 -3.85 12.83
N ARG A 130 7.01 -4.58 12.02
CA ARG A 130 7.40 -4.94 10.66
C ARG A 130 7.70 -3.71 9.82
N SER A 131 6.86 -2.67 9.88
CA SER A 131 7.11 -1.44 9.12
C SER A 131 8.32 -0.64 9.63
N HIS A 132 8.75 -0.87 10.88
CA HIS A 132 9.94 -0.24 11.43
C HIS A 132 11.25 -0.90 10.98
N GLU A 133 11.17 -2.12 10.45
CA GLU A 133 12.30 -2.80 9.82
C GLU A 133 12.67 -2.18 8.47
N ASP A 134 11.75 -1.42 7.86
CA ASP A 134 11.99 -0.78 6.57
C ASP A 134 12.92 0.43 6.70
N GLU A 135 13.99 0.45 5.91
CA GLU A 135 14.91 1.58 5.82
C GLU A 135 14.24 2.82 5.21
N SER A 136 13.33 2.61 4.25
CA SER A 136 12.53 3.67 3.62
C SER A 136 11.62 4.40 4.64
N TRP A 137 11.29 3.77 5.77
CA TRP A 137 10.66 4.44 6.91
C TRP A 137 11.70 5.00 7.90
N SER A 138 12.64 4.17 8.34
CA SER A 138 13.50 4.50 9.48
C SER A 138 14.50 5.61 9.17
N LYS A 139 15.01 5.71 7.94
CA LYS A 139 15.94 6.77 7.52
C LYS A 139 15.27 8.15 7.53
N PRO A 140 14.11 8.37 6.86
CA PRO A 140 13.39 9.64 6.98
C PRO A 140 13.04 9.99 8.43
N PHE A 141 12.51 9.05 9.21
CA PHE A 141 12.11 9.30 10.60
C PHE A 141 13.28 9.79 11.46
N LYS A 142 14.45 9.13 11.38
CA LYS A 142 15.65 9.52 12.13
C LYS A 142 16.19 10.89 11.70
N ARG A 143 16.21 11.15 10.38
CA ARG A 143 16.65 12.43 9.80
C ARG A 143 15.71 13.59 10.16
N ALA A 144 14.46 13.31 10.49
CA ALA A 144 13.50 14.31 10.95
C ALA A 144 13.86 14.90 12.33
N HIS A 145 14.81 14.32 13.07
CA HIS A 145 15.36 14.88 14.31
C HIS A 145 14.32 15.34 15.36
N GLY A 146 13.20 14.60 15.49
CA GLY A 146 12.16 14.89 16.47
C GLY A 146 10.90 15.55 15.92
N GLU A 147 10.87 15.88 14.61
CA GLU A 147 9.63 16.23 13.92
C GLU A 147 8.61 15.07 13.99
N PRO A 148 7.31 15.37 14.05
CA PRO A 148 6.27 14.36 14.27
C PRO A 148 6.12 13.39 13.09
N HIS A 149 6.51 13.81 11.88
CA HIS A 149 6.47 13.03 10.66
C HIS A 149 7.50 13.56 9.65
N ALA A 150 7.88 12.73 8.68
CA ALA A 150 8.77 13.11 7.58
C ALA A 150 8.36 12.43 6.28
N HIS A 151 8.51 13.12 5.14
CA HIS A 151 8.21 12.54 3.84
C HIS A 151 9.03 11.26 3.56
N MET A 152 8.36 10.22 3.04
CA MET A 152 8.99 9.00 2.55
C MET A 152 9.07 9.02 1.03
N ASP A 153 10.25 8.76 0.48
CA ASP A 153 10.48 8.71 -0.96
C ASP A 153 9.90 7.40 -1.55
N PRO A 154 8.91 7.47 -2.46
CA PRO A 154 8.32 6.29 -3.08
C PRO A 154 9.32 5.41 -3.84
N ASP A 155 10.37 5.99 -4.44
CA ASP A 155 11.35 5.21 -5.20
C ASP A 155 12.26 4.40 -4.28
N GLU A 156 12.59 4.92 -3.08
CA GLU A 156 13.31 4.17 -2.06
C GLU A 156 12.46 3.02 -1.48
N ILE A 157 11.16 3.24 -1.26
CA ILE A 157 10.23 2.16 -0.87
C ILE A 157 10.21 1.09 -1.97
N ARG A 158 10.02 1.49 -3.24
CA ARG A 158 9.97 0.55 -4.38
C ARG A 158 11.24 -0.31 -4.45
N LYS A 159 12.40 0.35 -4.39
CA LYS A 159 13.72 -0.30 -4.45
C LYS A 159 13.96 -1.25 -3.28
N GLU A 160 13.47 -0.91 -2.09
CA GLU A 160 13.56 -1.78 -0.93
C GLU A 160 12.76 -3.06 -1.14
N TYR A 161 11.51 -2.96 -1.62
CA TYR A 161 10.62 -4.11 -1.81
C TYR A 161 10.93 -4.93 -3.07
N ALA A 162 11.56 -4.34 -4.08
CA ALA A 162 12.05 -5.07 -5.25
C ALA A 162 13.18 -6.06 -4.92
N LYS A 163 14.01 -5.76 -3.91
CA LYS A 163 15.14 -6.62 -3.49
C LYS A 163 14.73 -7.84 -2.67
N VAL A 164 13.49 -7.88 -2.18
CA VAL A 164 13.00 -8.95 -1.30
C VAL A 164 12.45 -10.14 -2.12
N VAL A 165 12.37 -9.99 -3.45
CA VAL A 165 12.01 -11.05 -4.38
C VAL A 165 13.29 -11.64 -4.99
N ASP A 166 13.99 -12.47 -4.20
CA ASP A 166 15.06 -13.36 -4.64
C ASP A 166 14.90 -14.72 -3.95
#